data_AF-A0A849QPI0-F1
#
_entry.id   AF-A0A849QPI0-F1
#
_cell.length_a   1.000
_cell.length_b   1.000
_cell.length_c   1.000
_cell.angle_alpha   90.00
_cell.angle_beta   90.00
_cell.angle_gamma   90.00
#
_symmetry.space_group_name_H-M   'P 1'
#
loop_
_entity.id
_entity.type
_entity.pdbx_description
1 polymer ?
#
loop_
_entity_poly.entity_id
_entity_poly.type
_entity_poly.pdbx_seq_one_letter_code
_entity_poly.pdbx_strand_id
1 'polypeptide(L)'
;MRDFTLKKYKDLCLALLDSGYTPLTVYSYLTGKQKSNKLIVLRHDIDRKPLNALKMAELEHELGIQSTYYFRFPYTFKPEIIKNISE
;
A
#
# COMPACT_ATOMS: atom_id res chain seq x y z
N MET A 1 -8.71 -21.57 6.95
CA MET A 1 -7.59 -20.94 6.22
C MET A 1 -7.45 -19.51 6.76
N ARG A 2 -6.25 -18.91 6.86
CA ARG A 2 -6.11 -17.51 7.30
C ARG A 2 -6.30 -16.58 6.10
N ASP A 3 -7.26 -15.66 6.18
CA ASP A 3 -7.60 -14.78 5.05
C ASP A 3 -6.70 -13.55 4.94
N PHE A 4 -6.06 -13.14 6.04
CA PHE A 4 -5.20 -11.96 6.10
C PHE A 4 -3.73 -12.37 6.14
N THR A 5 -3.18 -12.67 4.96
CA THR A 5 -1.77 -13.04 4.77
C THR A 5 -1.14 -12.21 3.66
N LEU A 6 0.20 -12.08 3.68
CA LEU A 6 0.93 -11.38 2.62
C LEU A 6 0.70 -12.02 1.25
N LYS A 7 0.55 -13.35 1.20
CA LYS A 7 0.20 -14.08 -0.03
C LYS A 7 -1.16 -13.66 -0.57
N LYS A 8 -2.20 -13.65 0.26
CA LYS A 8 -3.55 -13.23 -0.16
C LYS A 8 -3.59 -11.77 -0.57
N TYR A 9 -2.79 -10.93 0.08
CA TYR A 9 -2.63 -9.55 -0.30
C TYR A 9 -1.96 -9.40 -1.68
N LYS A 10 -0.90 -10.19 -1.97
CA LYS A 10 -0.32 -10.29 -3.32
C LYS A 10 -1.36 -10.70 -4.36
N ASP A 11 -2.15 -11.74 -4.07
CA ASP A 11 -3.21 -12.20 -4.98
C ASP A 11 -4.23 -11.08 -5.28
N LEU A 12 -4.60 -10.29 -4.27
CA LEU A 12 -5.48 -9.12 -4.44
C LEU A 12 -4.82 -8.04 -5.32
N CYS A 13 -3.56 -7.69 -5.06
CA CYS A 13 -2.83 -6.71 -5.87
C CYS A 13 -2.78 -7.12 -7.35
N LEU A 14 -2.46 -8.39 -7.63
CA LEU A 14 -2.43 -8.93 -8.99
C LEU A 14 -3.82 -8.87 -9.64
N ALA A 15 -4.88 -9.28 -8.92
CA ALA A 15 -6.24 -9.22 -9.45
C ALA A 15 -6.68 -7.80 -9.81
N LEU A 16 -6.26 -6.80 -9.04
CA LEU A 16 -6.52 -5.37 -9.34
C LEU A 16 -5.82 -4.94 -10.63
N LEU A 17 -4.53 -5.26 -10.76
CA LEU A 17 -3.73 -4.92 -11.94
C LEU A 17 -4.27 -5.63 -13.19
N ASP A 18 -4.54 -6.93 -13.11
CA ASP A 18 -5.09 -7.73 -14.21
C ASP A 18 -6.49 -7.25 -14.64
N SER A 19 -7.27 -6.70 -13.71
CA SER A 19 -8.57 -6.10 -13.99
C SER A 19 -8.48 -4.69 -14.61
N GLY A 20 -7.26 -4.16 -14.79
CA GLY A 20 -6.97 -2.86 -15.38
C GLY A 20 -7.17 -1.68 -14.44
N TYR A 21 -7.14 -1.90 -13.11
CA TYR A 21 -7.13 -0.78 -12.16
C TYR A 21 -5.74 -0.16 -12.09
N THR A 22 -5.70 1.16 -11.98
CA THR A 22 -4.49 1.92 -11.66
C THR A 22 -4.46 2.20 -10.16
N PRO A 23 -3.53 1.60 -9.39
CA PRO A 23 -3.33 1.92 -7.99
C PRO A 23 -2.78 3.33 -7.83
N LEU A 24 -3.28 4.03 -6.82
CA LEU A 24 -2.90 5.39 -6.50
C LEU A 24 -2.72 5.57 -5.00
N THR A 25 -1.82 6.48 -4.64
CA THR A 25 -1.79 7.08 -3.31
C THR A 25 -2.99 8.02 -3.14
N VAL A 26 -3.35 8.31 -1.88
CA VAL A 26 -4.37 9.32 -1.58
C VAL A 26 -3.97 10.69 -2.15
N TYR A 27 -2.69 11.06 -2.03
CA TYR A 27 -2.17 12.33 -2.55
C TYR A 27 -2.32 12.44 -4.07
N SER A 28 -1.91 11.40 -4.81
CA SER A 28 -1.99 11.38 -6.27
C SER A 28 -3.43 11.42 -6.76
N TYR A 29 -4.35 10.76 -6.04
CA TYR A 29 -5.78 10.81 -6.37
C TYR A 29 -6.37 12.22 -6.20
N LEU A 30 -6.02 12.93 -5.12
CA LEU A 30 -6.57 14.25 -4.82
C LEU A 30 -5.95 15.38 -5.66
N THR A 31 -4.69 15.25 -6.06
CA THR A 31 -3.94 16.31 -6.76
C THR A 31 -3.78 16.06 -8.26
N GLY A 32 -3.95 14.81 -8.71
CA GLY A 32 -3.73 14.40 -10.08
C GLY A 32 -4.93 14.63 -11.00
N LYS A 33 -4.66 14.81 -12.30
CA LYS A 33 -5.68 14.68 -13.35
C LYS A 33 -5.67 13.25 -13.86
N GLN A 34 -6.63 12.46 -13.39
CA GLN A 34 -6.61 11.02 -13.66
C GLN A 34 -7.19 10.74 -15.04
N LYS A 35 -6.39 10.06 -15.87
CA LYS A 35 -6.74 9.72 -17.25
C LYS A 35 -7.48 8.38 -17.36
N SER A 36 -7.35 7.52 -16.34
CA SER A 36 -8.01 6.22 -16.29
C SER A 36 -9.35 6.31 -15.57
N ASN A 37 -10.35 5.58 -16.07
CA ASN A 37 -11.66 5.43 -15.43
C ASN A 37 -11.67 4.30 -14.38
N LYS A 38 -10.62 3.46 -14.33
CA LYS A 38 -10.46 2.38 -13.36
C LYS A 38 -9.32 2.72 -12.41
N LEU A 39 -9.68 3.34 -11.30
CA LEU A 39 -8.74 3.80 -10.28
C LEU A 39 -9.01 3.06 -8.98
N ILE A 40 -7.96 2.76 -8.23
CA ILE A 40 -8.10 2.29 -6.86
C ILE A 40 -7.10 3.03 -5.97
N VAL A 41 -7.59 3.57 -4.85
CA VAL A 41 -6.75 4.21 -3.84
C VAL A 41 -6.41 3.16 -2.79
N LEU A 42 -5.12 2.86 -2.64
CA LEU A 42 -4.63 1.92 -1.64
C LEU A 42 -4.08 2.69 -0.44
N ARG A 43 -4.55 2.33 0.75
CA ARG A 43 -4.11 2.91 2.03
C ARG A 43 -4.03 1.85 3.12
N HIS A 44 -3.06 2.01 4.01
CA HIS A 44 -2.79 1.10 5.12
C HIS A 44 -2.74 1.86 6.43
N ASP A 45 -3.62 1.50 7.37
CA ASP A 45 -3.60 2.03 8.73
C ASP A 45 -2.75 1.11 9.61
N ILE A 46 -1.57 1.60 10.00
CA ILE A 46 -0.59 0.84 10.77
C ILE A 46 -0.81 1.14 12.25
N ASP A 47 -1.67 0.33 12.87
CA ASP A 47 -1.97 0.41 14.30
C ASP A 47 -1.06 -0.48 15.16
N ARG A 48 -0.43 -1.49 14.54
CA ARG A 48 0.45 -2.46 15.20
C ARG A 48 1.42 -3.11 14.22
N LYS A 49 2.50 -3.68 14.74
CA LYS A 49 3.48 -4.51 13.99
C LYS A 49 4.00 -3.81 12.72
N PRO A 50 4.73 -2.67 12.84
CA PRO A 50 5.17 -1.88 11.69
C PRO A 50 6.07 -2.65 10.71
N LEU A 51 6.79 -3.69 11.16
CA LEU A 51 7.56 -4.57 10.26
C LEU A 51 6.70 -5.32 9.23
N ASN A 52 5.41 -5.55 9.51
CA ASN A 52 4.49 -6.11 8.52
C ASN A 52 4.15 -5.08 7.43
N ALA A 53 4.08 -3.79 7.79
CA ALA A 53 3.87 -2.71 6.83
C ALA A 53 5.04 -2.63 5.85
N LEU A 54 6.27 -2.77 6.33
CA LEU A 54 7.46 -2.82 5.48
C LEU A 54 7.36 -3.96 4.44
N LYS A 55 7.01 -5.18 4.87
CA LYS A 55 6.83 -6.32 3.96
C LYS A 55 5.73 -6.10 2.92
N MET A 56 4.68 -5.36 3.28
CA MET A 56 3.62 -5.01 2.34
C MET A 56 4.13 -3.98 1.32
N ALA A 57 4.89 -2.97 1.78
CA ALA A 57 5.46 -1.95 0.92
C ALA A 57 6.49 -2.53 -0.06
N GLU A 58 7.35 -3.44 0.40
CA GLU A 58 8.30 -4.18 -0.44
C GLU A 58 7.55 -4.94 -1.55
N LEU A 59 6.48 -5.66 -1.19
CA LEU A 59 5.64 -6.37 -2.17
C LEU A 59 4.93 -5.42 -3.15
N GLU A 60 4.39 -4.30 -2.67
CA GLU A 60 3.78 -3.29 -3.54
C GLU A 60 4.82 -2.73 -4.51
N HIS A 61 6.03 -2.42 -4.03
CA HIS A 61 7.14 -1.92 -4.84
C HIS A 61 7.55 -2.93 -5.92
N GLU A 62 7.67 -4.22 -5.58
CA GLU A 62 7.92 -5.30 -6.55
C GLU A 62 6.86 -5.37 -7.67
N LEU A 63 5.61 -4.97 -7.37
CA LEU A 63 4.51 -4.93 -8.32
C LEU A 63 4.32 -3.58 -9.01
N GLY A 64 5.19 -2.58 -8.73
CA GLY A 64 5.06 -1.21 -9.25
C GLY A 64 3.87 -0.44 -8.70
N ILE A 65 3.39 -0.81 -7.51
CA ILE A 65 2.24 -0.21 -6.83
C ILE A 65 2.72 0.87 -5.86
N GLN A 66 2.03 2.00 -5.86
CA GLN A 66 2.17 3.03 -4.84
C GLN A 66 0.91 3.12 -3.99
N SER A 67 1.08 3.20 -2.68
CA SER A 67 -0.01 3.30 -1.70
C SER A 67 0.32 4.30 -0.59
N THR A 68 -0.62 4.54 0.32
CA THR A 68 -0.44 5.48 1.44
C THR A 68 -0.40 4.73 2.78
N TYR A 69 0.64 4.96 3.59
CA TYR A 69 0.78 4.35 4.91
C TYR A 69 0.55 5.38 6.02
N TYR A 70 -0.40 5.13 6.91
CA TYR A 70 -0.68 5.96 8.08
C TYR A 70 -0.17 5.28 9.34
N PHE A 71 0.83 5.87 9.97
CA PHE A 71 1.44 5.32 11.19
C PHE A 71 0.83 5.95 12.44
N ARG A 72 0.27 5.11 13.32
CA ARG A 72 -0.21 5.56 14.63
C ARG A 72 0.96 5.92 15.56
N PHE A 73 1.00 7.18 16.00
CA PHE A 73 1.91 7.65 17.04
C PHE A 73 1.46 7.23 18.45
N PRO A 74 2.37 7.00 19.41
CA PRO A 74 3.83 6.89 19.25
C PRO A 74 4.29 5.49 18.84
N TYR A 75 3.47 4.47 19.09
CA TYR A 75 3.96 3.09 19.18
C TYR A 75 4.41 2.48 17.85
N THR A 76 3.78 2.87 16.73
CA THR A 76 4.16 2.38 15.39
C THR A 76 5.01 3.38 14.61
N PHE A 77 5.14 4.61 15.11
CA PHE A 77 5.94 5.66 14.47
C PHE A 77 7.42 5.34 14.64
N LYS A 78 7.95 4.56 13.70
CA LYS A 78 9.35 4.12 13.65
C LYS A 78 10.01 4.77 12.43
N PRO A 79 10.76 5.87 12.62
CA PRO A 79 11.32 6.63 11.51
C PRO A 79 12.15 5.79 10.54
N GLU A 80 12.91 4.80 11.01
CA GLU A 80 13.66 3.91 10.12
C GLU A 80 12.74 3.09 9.19
N ILE A 81 11.62 2.57 9.70
CA ILE A 81 10.65 1.81 8.90
C ILE A 81 9.92 2.74 7.94
N ILE A 82 9.49 3.91 8.42
CA ILE A 82 8.77 4.90 7.58
C ILE A 82 9.64 5.32 6.40
N LYS A 83 10.93 5.59 6.66
CA LYS A 83 11.88 5.96 5.61
C LYS A 83 12.01 4.87 4.55
N ASN A 84 12.21 3.62 4.97
CA ASN A 84 12.31 2.49 4.03
C ASN A 84 11.04 2.26 3.19
N ILE A 85 9.86 2.64 3.70
CA ILE A 85 8.60 2.55 2.93
C ILE A 85 8.45 3.71 1.95
N SER A 86 9.02 4.88 2.27
CA SER A 86 8.92 6.08 1.44
C SER A 86 9.96 6.19 0.32
N GLU A 87 11.00 5.36 0.37
CA GLU A 87 12.06 5.24 -0.65
C GLU A 87 11.60 4.36 -1.83
#